data_AF-A0A254QTB7-F1
#
_entry.id   AF-A0A254QTB7-F1
#
_cell.length_a   1.000
_cell.length_b   1.000
_cell.length_c   1.000
_cell.angle_alpha   90.00
_cell.angle_beta   90.00
_cell.angle_gamma   90.00
#
_symmetry.space_group_name_H-M   'P 1'
#
loop_
_entity.id
_entity.type
_entity.pdbx_description
1 polymer ?
#
loop_
_entity_poly.entity_id
_entity_poly.type
_entity_poly.pdbx_seq_one_letter_code
_entity_poly.pdbx_strand_id
1 'polypeptide(L)'
;MVVLSWGSAAIAGSCLPPAPPWMPTDADDVQAYADLLKRDAEAYFTDVERYFRCLDQQRREVFDQARDVSGSYARVLELLDDIRK
;
A
#
# COMPACT_ATOMS: atom_id res chain seq x y z
N MET A 1 -3.56 -30.78 19.31
CA MET A 1 -3.99 -30.72 17.89
C MET A 1 -3.80 -29.27 17.45
N VAL A 2 -2.67 -28.98 16.82
CA VAL A 2 -2.34 -27.61 16.38
C VAL A 2 -2.94 -27.43 14.99
N VAL A 3 -3.96 -26.58 14.87
CA VAL A 3 -4.42 -26.10 13.57
C VAL A 3 -3.87 -24.69 13.41
N LEU A 4 -2.63 -24.59 12.94
CA LEU A 4 -2.07 -23.36 12.41
C LEU A 4 -2.72 -23.16 11.04
N SER A 5 -3.84 -22.43 11.03
CA SER A 5 -4.46 -21.96 9.79
C SER A 5 -3.51 -20.98 9.13
N TRP A 6 -2.71 -21.44 8.17
CA TRP A 6 -2.17 -20.59 7.12
C TRP A 6 -3.35 -20.08 6.28
N GLY A 7 -3.91 -18.95 6.69
CA GLY A 7 -4.64 -18.10 5.78
C GLY A 7 -3.62 -17.52 4.81
N SER A 8 -3.40 -18.20 3.68
CA SER A 8 -2.91 -17.52 2.49
C SER A 8 -3.97 -16.47 2.12
N ALA A 9 -3.80 -15.26 2.65
CA ALA A 9 -4.52 -14.11 2.12
C ALA A 9 -4.07 -14.00 0.66
N ALA A 10 -4.96 -14.33 -0.26
CA ALA A 10 -4.78 -14.02 -1.66
C ALA A 10 -4.56 -12.50 -1.74
N ILE A 11 -3.32 -12.07 -2.04
CA ILE A 11 -3.01 -10.67 -2.27
C ILE A 11 -3.50 -10.38 -3.70
N ALA A 12 -4.81 -10.25 -3.88
CA ALA A 12 -5.32 -9.36 -4.92
C ALA A 12 -4.74 -7.98 -4.58
N GLY A 13 -3.96 -7.38 -5.50
CA GLY A 13 -3.11 -6.22 -5.21
C GLY A 13 -3.84 -5.17 -4.39
N SER A 14 -3.44 -5.00 -3.12
CA SER A 14 -4.25 -4.28 -2.13
C SER A 14 -4.40 -2.80 -2.47
N CYS A 15 -3.40 -2.21 -3.12
CA CYS A 15 -3.43 -0.84 -3.62
C CYS A 15 -2.89 -0.82 -5.06
N LEU A 16 -3.72 -0.42 -6.03
CA LEU A 16 -3.30 -0.30 -7.43
C LEU A 16 -3.00 1.17 -7.76
N PRO A 17 -1.82 1.50 -8.32
CA PRO A 17 -1.52 2.87 -8.73
C PRO A 17 -2.41 3.27 -9.94
N PRO A 18 -2.90 4.52 -9.98
CA PRO A 18 -3.63 5.01 -11.14
C PRO A 18 -2.70 5.13 -12.35
N ALA A 19 -3.23 4.86 -13.54
CA ALA A 19 -2.51 5.09 -14.78
C ALA A 19 -2.46 6.61 -15.07
N PRO A 20 -1.30 7.16 -15.45
CA PRO A 20 -1.23 8.55 -15.90
C PRO A 20 -2.14 8.78 -17.10
N PRO A 21 -2.92 9.88 -17.14
CA PRO A 21 -3.70 10.23 -18.31
C PRO A 21 -2.75 10.61 -19.47
N TRP A 22 -3.28 10.54 -20.69
CA TRP A 22 -2.60 11.10 -21.86
C TRP A 22 -2.52 12.62 -21.75
N MET A 23 -1.41 13.21 -22.20
CA MET A 23 -1.21 14.66 -22.19
C MET A 23 -0.88 15.17 -23.59
N PRO A 24 -1.69 16.08 -24.17
CA PRO A 24 -1.37 16.71 -25.43
C PRO A 24 -0.17 17.64 -25.32
N THR A 25 0.61 17.72 -26.39
CA THR A 25 1.72 18.70 -26.53
C THR A 25 1.37 19.85 -27.47
N ASP A 26 0.35 19.68 -28.31
CA ASP A 26 -0.12 20.68 -29.26
C ASP A 26 -1.13 21.65 -28.61
N ALA A 27 -1.01 22.94 -28.90
CA ALA A 27 -1.83 23.96 -28.27
C ALA A 27 -3.28 23.94 -28.75
N ASP A 28 -3.53 23.56 -30.01
CA ASP A 28 -4.88 23.45 -30.56
C ASP A 28 -5.61 22.28 -29.88
N ASP A 29 -4.92 21.16 -29.66
CA ASP A 29 -5.46 20.03 -28.88
C ASP A 29 -5.75 20.42 -27.42
N VAL A 30 -4.86 21.17 -26.77
CA VAL A 30 -5.09 21.67 -25.40
C VAL A 30 -6.35 22.54 -25.35
N GLN A 31 -6.54 23.43 -26.32
CA GLN A 31 -7.72 24.30 -26.36
C GLN A 31 -8.99 23.52 -26.70
N ALA A 32 -8.93 22.59 -27.66
CA ALA A 32 -10.06 21.78 -28.09
C ALA A 32 -10.57 20.86 -26.96
N TYR A 33 -9.68 20.33 -26.13
CA TYR A 33 -10.00 19.37 -25.08
C TYR A 33 -9.90 19.94 -23.66
N ALA A 34 -9.81 21.26 -23.48
CA ALA A 34 -9.53 21.91 -22.19
C ALA A 34 -10.41 21.41 -21.03
N ASP A 35 -11.72 21.24 -21.26
CA ASP A 35 -12.63 20.78 -20.22
C ASP A 35 -12.50 19.28 -19.93
N LEU A 36 -12.10 18.47 -20.92
CA LEU A 36 -11.77 17.06 -20.70
C LEU A 36 -10.48 16.94 -19.88
N LEU A 37 -9.44 17.68 -20.26
CA LEU A 37 -8.14 17.68 -19.57
C LEU A 37 -8.28 18.10 -18.10
N LYS A 38 -9.13 19.09 -17.79
CA LYS A 38 -9.43 19.48 -16.41
C LYS A 38 -10.06 18.34 -15.61
N ARG A 39 -11.07 17.67 -16.17
CA ARG A 39 -11.74 16.53 -15.52
C ARG A 39 -10.79 15.35 -15.33
N ASP A 40 -9.96 15.06 -16.33
CA ASP A 40 -8.98 13.98 -16.26
C ASP A 40 -7.93 14.25 -15.17
N ALA A 41 -7.49 15.50 -15.02
CA ALA A 41 -6.61 15.89 -13.92
C ALA A 41 -7.27 15.68 -12.56
N GLU A 42 -8.51 16.16 -12.39
CA GLU A 42 -9.27 15.98 -11.14
C GLU A 42 -9.47 14.50 -10.79
N ALA A 43 -9.84 13.68 -11.78
CA ALA A 43 -10.02 12.24 -11.61
C ALA A 43 -8.71 11.54 -11.24
N TYR A 44 -7.64 11.80 -11.99
CA TYR A 44 -6.33 11.20 -11.74
C TYR A 44 -5.82 11.51 -10.33
N PHE A 45 -5.87 12.78 -9.89
CA PHE A 45 -5.37 13.13 -8.57
C PHE A 45 -6.27 12.62 -7.43
N THR A 46 -7.59 12.52 -7.65
CA THR A 46 -8.49 11.84 -6.71
C THR A 46 -8.11 10.37 -6.53
N ASP A 47 -7.76 9.69 -7.62
CA ASP A 47 -7.34 8.29 -7.58
C ASP A 47 -5.95 8.12 -6.96
N VAL A 48 -5.02 9.06 -7.19
CA VAL A 48 -3.71 9.11 -6.51
C VAL A 48 -3.89 9.23 -5.00
N GLU A 49 -4.78 10.11 -4.54
CA GLU A 49 -5.07 10.23 -3.10
C GLU A 49 -5.64 8.94 -2.51
N ARG A 50 -6.57 8.28 -3.22
CA ARG A 50 -7.13 6.99 -2.80
C ARG A 50 -6.03 5.93 -2.69
N TYR A 51 -5.12 5.90 -3.66
CA TYR A 51 -3.99 4.99 -3.67
C TYR A 51 -3.06 5.22 -2.48
N PHE A 52 -2.71 6.47 -2.16
CA PHE A 52 -1.87 6.78 -0.99
C PHE A 52 -2.54 6.42 0.33
N ARG A 53 -3.85 6.70 0.50
CA ARG A 53 -4.59 6.28 1.70
C ARG A 53 -4.55 4.78 1.90
N CYS A 54 -4.67 4.02 0.81
CA CYS A 54 -4.54 2.56 0.85
C CYS A 54 -3.14 2.12 1.28
N LEU A 55 -2.08 2.68 0.67
CA LEU A 55 -0.70 2.35 1.03
C LEU A 55 -0.40 2.65 2.50
N ASP A 56 -0.91 3.77 3.01
CA ASP A 56 -0.73 4.14 4.41
C ASP A 56 -1.42 3.15 5.36
N GLN A 57 -2.58 2.62 4.98
CA GLN A 57 -3.24 1.55 5.74
C GLN A 57 -2.37 0.29 5.76
N GLN A 58 -1.93 -0.18 4.59
CA GLN A 58 -1.09 -1.37 4.48
C GLN A 58 0.22 -1.23 5.28
N ARG A 59 0.83 -0.04 5.24
CA ARG A 59 2.02 0.27 6.02
C ARG A 59 1.77 0.16 7.52
N ARG A 60 0.63 0.66 8.02
CA ARG A 60 0.27 0.55 9.45
C ARG A 60 0.07 -0.90 9.87
N GLU A 61 -0.67 -1.68 9.08
CA GLU A 61 -0.94 -3.09 9.34
C GLU A 61 0.36 -3.91 9.46
N VAL A 62 1.29 -3.72 8.50
CA VAL A 62 2.60 -4.40 8.53
C VAL A 62 3.46 -3.91 9.69
N PHE A 63 3.38 -2.62 10.04
CA PHE A 63 4.14 -2.07 11.16
C PHE A 63 3.70 -2.68 12.50
N ASP A 64 2.39 -2.80 12.72
CA ASP A 64 1.84 -3.40 13.93
C ASP A 64 2.21 -4.89 14.02
N GLN A 65 2.12 -5.61 12.90
CA GLN A 65 2.58 -7.01 12.83
C GLN A 65 4.07 -7.14 13.18
N ALA A 66 4.92 -6.29 12.59
CA ALA A 66 6.36 -6.32 12.84
C ALA A 66 6.68 -6.04 14.31
N ARG A 67 5.95 -5.12 14.96
CA ARG A 67 6.08 -4.83 16.38
C ARG A 67 5.75 -6.07 17.23
N ASP A 68 4.64 -6.73 16.97
CA ASP A 68 4.19 -7.91 17.74
C ASP A 68 5.15 -9.10 17.59
N VAL A 69 5.60 -9.34 16.35
CA VAL A 69 6.58 -10.39 16.05
C VAL A 69 7.92 -10.08 16.72
N SER A 70 8.39 -8.83 16.66
CA SER A 70 9.64 -8.42 17.32
C SER A 70 9.61 -8.65 18.82
N GLY A 71 8.49 -8.29 19.49
CA GLY A 71 8.33 -8.56 20.92
C GLY A 71 8.32 -10.05 21.27
N SER A 72 7.86 -10.89 20.35
CA SER A 72 7.90 -12.36 20.52
C SER A 72 9.32 -12.91 20.34
N TYR A 73 10.07 -12.42 19.34
CA TYR A 73 11.48 -12.78 19.18
C TYR A 73 12.33 -12.33 20.37
N ALA A 74 12.11 -11.13 20.90
CA ALA A 74 12.83 -10.65 22.09
C ALA A 74 12.75 -11.63 23.26
N ARG A 75 11.53 -12.12 23.58
CA ARG A 75 11.31 -13.12 24.63
C ARG A 75 12.02 -14.45 24.36
N VAL A 76 12.03 -14.90 23.10
CA VAL A 76 12.75 -16.13 22.72
C VAL A 76 14.27 -15.95 22.92
N LEU A 77 14.81 -14.80 22.52
CA LEU A 77 16.24 -14.50 22.67
C LEU A 77 16.65 -14.43 24.15
N GLU A 78 15.84 -13.81 25.00
CA GLU A 78 16.05 -13.81 26.46
C GLU A 78 16.11 -15.23 27.03
N LEU A 79 15.16 -16.09 26.66
CA LEU A 79 15.15 -17.49 27.11
C LEU A 79 16.38 -18.26 26.63
N LEU A 80 16.81 -18.06 25.38
CA LEU A 80 17.99 -18.72 24.83
C LEU A 80 19.28 -18.31 25.54
N ASP A 81 19.37 -17.04 25.96
CA ASP A 81 20.52 -16.56 26.73
C ASP A 81 20.54 -17.11 28.15
N ASP A 82 19.38 -17.32 28.78
CA ASP A 82 19.30 -17.94 30.10
C ASP A 82 19.60 -19.45 30.07
N ILE A 83 19.21 -20.18 29.02
CA ILE A 83 19.55 -21.60 28.86
C ILE A 83 21.06 -21.81 28.65
N ARG A 84 21.75 -20.83 28.07
CA ARG A 84 23.19 -20.94 27.77
C ARG A 84 24.08 -20.69 29.00
N LYS A 85 23.54 -20.08 30.06
CA LYS A 85 24.25 -19.85 31.32
C LYS A 85 24.30 -21.11 32.18
#